data_AF-A0AAN7VUD2-F1
#
_entry.id   AF-A0AAN7VUD2-F1
#
_cell.length_a   1.000
_cell.length_b   1.000
_cell.length_c   1.000
_cell.angle_alpha   90.00
_cell.angle_beta   90.00
_cell.angle_gamma   90.00
#
_symmetry.space_group_name_H-M   'P 1'
#
loop_
_entity.id
_entity.type
_entity.pdbx_description
1 polymer ?
#
loop_
_entity_poly.entity_id
_entity_poly.type
_entity_poly.pdbx_seq_one_letter_code
_entity_poly.pdbx_strand_id
1 'polypeptide(L)'
;MSANPIYKPSESKREEFRKYLEKTGVMDALTKVLVSLYEEPDKPENAVEYICNKLSNQICGETLTNIQANLKEALDKIIELEKDNAELKVQTEVQCAEEDVPAD
;
A
#
# COMPACT_ATOMS: atom_id res chain seq x y z
N MET A 1 18.21 19.59 -25.36
CA MET A 1 18.14 18.18 -24.91
C MET A 1 19.56 17.75 -24.56
N SER A 2 19.90 17.79 -23.28
CA SER A 2 21.25 17.48 -22.80
C SER A 2 21.42 15.97 -22.82
N ALA A 3 22.33 15.47 -23.67
CA ALA A 3 22.69 14.06 -23.69
C ALA A 3 23.26 13.67 -22.32
N ASN A 4 22.69 12.65 -21.68
CA ASN A 4 23.29 12.04 -20.50
C ASN A 4 24.69 11.53 -20.88
N PRO A 5 25.77 11.93 -20.20
CA PRO A 5 27.08 11.36 -20.44
C PRO A 5 26.99 9.85 -20.17
N ILE A 6 27.42 9.04 -21.14
CA ILE A 6 27.45 7.58 -21.02
C ILE A 6 28.37 7.25 -19.84
N TYR A 7 27.79 7.07 -18.67
CA TYR A 7 28.51 6.64 -17.48
C TYR A 7 29.00 5.21 -17.73
N LYS A 8 30.31 5.06 -17.94
CA LYS A 8 30.99 3.76 -18.03
C LYS A 8 31.68 3.49 -16.70
N PRO A 9 31.00 2.86 -15.72
CA PRO A 9 31.64 2.47 -14.47
C PRO A 9 32.78 1.50 -14.74
N SER A 10 33.84 1.56 -13.92
CA SER A 10 34.89 0.55 -13.93
C SER A 10 34.33 -0.84 -13.63
N GLU A 11 35.00 -1.89 -14.11
CA GLU A 11 34.55 -3.27 -13.88
C GLU A 11 34.38 -3.59 -12.39
N SER A 12 35.28 -3.07 -11.53
CA SER A 12 35.15 -3.19 -10.06
C SER A 12 33.83 -2.61 -9.55
N LYS A 13 33.46 -1.40 -9.99
CA LYS A 13 32.21 -0.74 -9.54
C LYS A 13 30.98 -1.48 -10.05
N ARG A 14 31.03 -2.06 -11.26
CA ARG A 14 29.94 -2.89 -11.80
C ARG A 14 29.77 -4.17 -10.98
N GLU A 15 30.87 -4.81 -10.64
CA GLU A 15 30.88 -6.06 -9.87
C GLU A 15 30.39 -5.83 -8.43
N GLU A 16 30.85 -4.76 -7.78
CA GLU A 16 30.36 -4.37 -6.45
C GLU A 16 28.85 -4.09 -6.45
N PHE A 17 28.35 -3.36 -7.46
CA PHE A 17 26.93 -3.09 -7.57
C PHE A 17 26.11 -4.36 -7.84
N ARG A 18 26.62 -5.26 -8.70
CA ARG A 18 25.98 -6.56 -8.93
C ARG A 18 25.88 -7.37 -7.63
N LYS A 19 26.99 -7.50 -6.89
CA LYS A 19 27.01 -8.19 -5.59
C LYS A 19 26.05 -7.56 -4.59
N TYR A 20 25.92 -6.24 -4.59
CA TYR A 20 24.94 -5.55 -3.76
C TYR A 20 23.50 -5.94 -4.12
N LEU A 21 23.15 -5.96 -5.41
CA LEU A 21 21.81 -6.35 -5.85
C LEU A 21 21.51 -7.82 -5.58
N GLU A 22 22.51 -8.70 -5.70
CA GLU A 22 22.39 -10.11 -5.33
C GLU A 22 22.20 -10.26 -3.81
N LYS A 23 23.03 -9.58 -2.99
CA LYS A 23 22.95 -9.62 -1.53
C LYS A 23 21.63 -9.07 -0.97
N THR A 24 21.08 -8.04 -1.59
CA THR A 24 19.81 -7.43 -1.17
C THR A 24 18.58 -8.14 -1.74
N GLY A 25 18.76 -9.17 -2.58
CA GLY A 25 17.67 -9.95 -3.16
C GLY A 25 16.96 -9.28 -4.34
N VAL A 26 17.42 -8.11 -4.79
CA VAL A 26 16.83 -7.39 -5.94
C VAL A 26 16.93 -8.23 -7.23
N MET A 27 18.06 -8.92 -7.44
CA MET A 27 18.24 -9.78 -8.61
C MET A 27 17.25 -10.95 -8.62
N ASP A 28 16.98 -11.55 -7.46
CA ASP A 28 16.04 -12.66 -7.31
C ASP A 28 14.60 -12.19 -7.55
N ALA A 29 14.20 -11.05 -7.00
CA ALA A 29 12.88 -10.45 -7.24
C ALA A 29 12.65 -10.15 -8.74
N LEU A 30 13.61 -9.49 -9.40
CA LEU A 30 13.53 -9.23 -10.84
C LEU A 30 13.45 -10.52 -11.65
N THR A 31 14.23 -11.54 -11.30
CA THR A 31 14.20 -12.85 -11.97
C THR A 31 12.82 -13.49 -11.86
N LYS A 32 12.22 -13.51 -10.67
CA LYS A 32 10.89 -14.09 -10.43
C LYS A 32 9.79 -13.38 -11.22
N VAL A 33 9.83 -12.05 -11.30
CA VAL A 33 8.84 -11.28 -12.08
C VAL A 33 8.99 -11.53 -13.58
N LEU A 34 10.23 -11.62 -14.09
CA LEU A 34 10.48 -11.94 -15.49
C LEU A 34 10.06 -13.37 -15.84
N VAL A 35 10.29 -14.34 -14.94
CA VAL A 35 9.79 -15.72 -15.11
C VAL A 35 8.27 -15.74 -15.12
N SER A 36 7.61 -15.02 -14.20
CA SER A 36 6.14 -14.92 -14.17
C SER A 36 5.59 -14.37 -15.48
N LEU A 37 6.18 -13.28 -16.00
CA LEU A 37 5.80 -12.70 -17.30
C LEU A 37 6.04 -13.67 -18.47
N TYR A 38 7.07 -14.50 -18.40
CA TYR A 38 7.37 -15.50 -19.41
C TYR A 38 6.36 -16.65 -19.40
N GLU A 39 5.90 -17.05 -18.21
CA GLU A 39 4.92 -18.12 -17.99
C GLU A 39 3.47 -17.67 -18.21
N GLU A 40 3.19 -16.37 -18.26
CA GLU A 40 1.86 -15.82 -18.51
C GLU A 40 1.29 -16.34 -19.85
N PRO A 41 0.17 -17.10 -19.85
CA PRO A 41 -0.39 -17.66 -21.08
C PRO A 41 -0.92 -16.57 -22.02
N ASP A 42 -1.55 -15.54 -21.44
CA ASP A 42 -1.99 -14.33 -22.14
C ASP A 42 -1.05 -13.18 -21.80
N LYS A 43 -0.10 -12.91 -22.70
CA LYS A 43 0.87 -11.84 -22.48
C LYS A 43 0.16 -10.49 -22.38
N PRO A 44 0.43 -9.70 -21.32
CA PRO A 44 -0.18 -8.40 -21.17
C PRO A 44 0.23 -7.48 -22.32
N GLU A 45 -0.71 -6.69 -22.84
CA GLU A 45 -0.45 -5.68 -23.87
C GLU A 45 0.59 -4.66 -23.40
N ASN A 46 0.57 -4.33 -22.10
CA ASN A 46 1.55 -3.47 -21.45
C ASN A 46 2.42 -4.27 -20.45
N ALA A 47 3.50 -4.87 -20.96
CA ALA A 47 4.44 -5.63 -20.15
C ALA A 47 5.15 -4.80 -19.07
N VAL A 48 5.36 -3.50 -19.29
CA VAL A 48 6.03 -2.62 -18.33
C VAL A 48 5.15 -2.41 -17.10
N GLU A 49 3.88 -2.11 -17.32
CA GLU A 49 2.89 -1.95 -16.24
C GLU A 49 2.72 -3.24 -15.43
N TYR A 50 2.69 -4.39 -16.11
CA TYR A 50 2.66 -5.69 -15.46
C TYR A 50 3.87 -5.90 -14.53
N ILE A 51 5.09 -5.65 -15.02
CA ILE A 51 6.32 -5.80 -14.22
C ILE A 51 6.30 -4.86 -13.01
N CYS A 52 5.90 -3.60 -13.20
CA CYS A 52 5.78 -2.63 -12.10
C CYS A 52 4.81 -3.12 -11.04
N ASN A 53 3.61 -3.56 -11.42
CA ASN A 53 2.61 -4.04 -10.47
C ASN A 53 3.09 -5.31 -9.74
N LYS A 54 3.70 -6.26 -10.44
CA LYS A 54 4.25 -7.48 -9.82
C LYS A 54 5.38 -7.17 -8.85
N LEU A 55 6.31 -6.28 -9.20
CA LEU A 55 7.37 -5.84 -8.29
C LEU A 55 6.81 -5.12 -7.07
N SER A 56 5.86 -4.20 -7.26
CA SER A 56 5.18 -3.53 -6.14
C SER A 56 4.49 -4.52 -5.21
N ASN A 57 3.81 -5.54 -5.74
CA ASN A 57 3.17 -6.56 -4.91
C ASN A 57 4.18 -7.50 -4.23
N GLN A 58 5.32 -7.77 -4.85
CA GLN A 58 6.34 -8.63 -4.26
C GLN A 58 7.18 -7.91 -3.19
N ILE A 59 7.41 -6.61 -3.36
CA ILE A 59 8.22 -5.77 -2.46
C ILE A 59 7.36 -5.18 -1.34
N CYS A 60 6.14 -4.74 -1.66
CA CYS A 60 5.23 -4.12 -0.71
C CYS A 60 4.14 -5.07 -0.21
N GLY A 61 4.10 -6.34 -0.62
CA GLY A 61 3.01 -7.27 -0.30
C GLY A 61 2.61 -7.25 1.17
N GLU A 62 3.55 -7.49 2.09
CA GLU A 62 3.29 -7.47 3.55
C GLU A 62 2.92 -6.06 4.07
N THR A 63 3.62 -5.03 3.59
CA THR A 63 3.42 -3.65 4.07
C THR A 63 2.09 -3.07 3.58
N LEU A 64 1.72 -3.33 2.33
CA LEU A 64 0.49 -2.88 1.69
C LEU A 64 -0.72 -3.60 2.28
N THR A 65 -0.64 -4.92 2.51
CA THR A 65 -1.71 -5.65 3.19
C THR A 65 -1.89 -5.16 4.61
N ASN A 66 -0.81 -4.89 5.34
CA ASN A 66 -0.89 -4.33 6.68
C ASN A 66 -1.47 -2.91 6.68
N ILE A 67 -1.08 -2.06 5.73
CA ILE A 67 -1.64 -0.71 5.58
C ILE A 67 -3.13 -0.78 5.23
N GLN A 68 -3.54 -1.67 4.33
CA GLN A 68 -4.94 -1.86 3.96
C GLN A 68 -5.77 -2.40 5.13
N ALA A 69 -5.23 -3.35 5.91
CA ALA A 69 -5.87 -3.85 7.12
C ALA A 69 -6.05 -2.74 8.16
N ASN A 70 -5.01 -1.94 8.41
CA ASN A 70 -5.07 -0.81 9.34
C ASN A 70 -6.06 0.28 8.86
N LEU A 71 -6.12 0.55 7.56
CA LEU A 71 -7.09 1.48 6.98
C LEU A 71 -8.52 1.00 7.20
N LYS A 72 -8.77 -0.30 6.98
CA LYS A 72 -10.08 -0.91 7.23
C LYS A 72 -10.47 -0.83 8.70
N GLU A 73 -9.57 -1.17 9.61
CA GLU A 73 -9.83 -1.09 11.06
C GLU A 73 -10.12 0.36 11.50
N ALA A 74 -9.38 1.33 10.96
CA ALA A 74 -9.61 2.75 11.25
C ALA A 74 -10.99 3.21 10.74
N LEU A 75 -11.40 2.81 9.54
CA LEU A 75 -12.71 3.11 8.98
C LEU A 75 -13.84 2.47 9.79
N ASP A 76 -13.70 1.20 10.18
CA ASP A 76 -14.70 0.50 10.99
C ASP A 76 -14.86 1.19 12.36
N LYS A 77 -13.77 1.66 12.99
CA LYS A 77 -13.82 2.47 14.22
C LYS A 77 -14.49 3.82 14.04
N ILE A 78 -14.25 4.51 12.91
CA ILE A 78 -14.91 5.78 12.61
C ILE A 78 -16.43 5.58 12.52
N ILE A 79 -16.87 4.53 11.82
CA ILE A 79 -18.30 4.20 11.69
C ILE A 79 -18.92 3.90 13.06
N GLU A 80 -18.24 3.12 13.90
CA GLU A 80 -18.69 2.80 15.26
C GLU A 80 -18.79 4.06 16.13
N LEU A 81 -17.75 4.90 16.15
CA LEU A 81 -17.73 6.14 16.92
C LEU A 81 -18.75 7.17 16.41
N GLU A 82 -19.00 7.24 15.11
CA GLU A 82 -20.04 8.09 14.54
C GLU A 82 -21.44 7.63 14.96
N LYS A 83 -21.67 6.31 14.99
CA LYS A 83 -22.90 5.72 15.49
C LYS A 83 -23.12 6.01 16.97
N ASP A 84 -22.11 5.78 17.80
CA ASP A 84 -22.18 6.04 19.24
C ASP A 84 -22.42 7.53 19.52
N ASN A 85 -21.74 8.43 18.79
CA ASN A 85 -21.99 9.87 18.90
C ASN A 85 -23.41 10.27 18.49
N ALA A 86 -23.99 9.60 17.47
CA ALA A 86 -25.37 9.85 17.07
C ALA A 86 -26.35 9.39 18.16
N GLU A 87 -26.14 8.21 18.75
CA GLU A 87 -26.98 7.70 19.84
C GLU A 87 -26.88 8.57 21.10
N LEU A 88 -25.67 9.01 21.47
CA LEU A 88 -25.46 9.89 22.62
C LEU A 88 -26.07 11.28 22.42
N LYS A 89 -25.99 11.85 21.20
CA LYS A 89 -26.66 13.12 20.88
C LYS A 89 -28.18 13.03 21.01
N VAL A 90 -28.76 11.91 20.57
CA VAL A 90 -30.20 11.67 20.74
C VAL A 90 -30.55 11.55 22.22
N GLN A 91 -29.72 10.85 23.02
CA GLN A 91 -29.96 10.74 24.47
C GLN A 91 -29.82 12.08 25.21
N THR A 92 -28.87 12.94 24.83
CA THR A 92 -28.73 14.27 25.45
C THR A 92 -29.84 15.23 25.03
N GLU A 93 -30.34 15.16 23.79
CA GLU A 93 -31.52 15.93 23.37
C GLU A 93 -32.80 15.45 24.08
N VAL A 94 -32.94 14.15 24.36
CA VAL A 94 -34.08 13.59 25.09
C VAL A 94 -34.03 13.96 26.58
N GLN A 95 -32.85 13.98 27.21
CA GLN A 95 -32.72 14.39 28.62
C GLN A 95 -32.99 15.88 28.86
N CYS A 96 -32.73 16.75 27.88
CA CYS A 96 -33.10 18.17 27.99
C CYS A 96 -34.62 18.43 27.88
N ALA A 97 -35.41 17.48 27.37
CA ALA A 97 -36.86 17.65 27.22
C ALA A 97 -37.66 17.16 28.44
N GLU A 98 -37.05 16.43 29.38
CA GLU A 98 -37.74 15.87 30.55
C GLU A 98 -37.60 16.72 31.83
N GLU A 99 -36.70 17.73 31.87
CA GLU A 99 -36.55 18.62 33.04
C GLU A 99 -37.48 19.85 33.06
N ASP A 100 -38.33 20.04 32.04
CA ASP A 100 -39.21 21.22 31.93
C ASP A 100 -40.68 20.94 32.35
N VAL A 101 -40.90 19.97 33.25
CA VAL A 101 -42.22 19.81 33.91
C VAL A 101 -42.25 20.73 35.14
N PRO A 102 -43.07 21.80 35.14
CA PRO A 102 -43.21 22.66 36.32
C PRO A 102 -43.88 21.83 37.42
N ALA A 103 -43.22 21.70 38.56
CA ALA A 103 -43.85 21.20 39.78
C ALA A 103 -44.88 22.24 40.25
N ASP A 104 -46.16 21.90 40.13
CA ASP A 104 -47.30 22.56 40.80
C ASP A 104 -47.37 22.12 42.27
#